data_AF-A0A1J4U8E7-F1
#
_entry.id   AF-A0A1J4U8E7-F1
#
_cell.length_a   1.000
_cell.length_b   1.000
_cell.length_c   1.000
_cell.angle_alpha   90.00
_cell.angle_beta   90.00
_cell.angle_gamma   90.00
#
_symmetry.space_group_name_H-M   'P 1'
#
loop_
_entity.id
_entity.type
_entity.pdbx_description
1 polymer ?
#
loop_
_entity_poly.entity_id
_entity_poly.type
_entity_poly.pdbx_seq_one_letter_code
_entity_poly.pdbx_strand_id
1 'polypeptide(L)'
;MKKKNNKVIFSTTLILFSVLFVGYTVKKLFTDNVPVVEAKTITVYKSQTCGCCGVYITYLRNRGFNVNVETMDDMDAIKKKYDIPEDKQSCHTSIIDDYVVEGHVPLEAINKMLDEKPTINGIALPDMPAGSPGMPGNKQGLFTIYSLDETQNNPVFTKL
;
A
#
# COMPACT_ATOMS: atom_id res chain seq x y z
N MET A 1 -8.00 -58.44 64.14
CA MET A 1 -7.38 -57.17 63.69
C MET A 1 -6.43 -57.44 62.53
N LYS A 2 -6.71 -56.96 61.30
CA LYS A 2 -5.73 -56.73 60.23
C LYS A 2 -6.32 -55.80 59.16
N LYS A 3 -5.44 -54.94 58.65
CA LYS A 3 -5.63 -53.65 57.97
C LYS A 3 -6.40 -53.73 56.64
N LYS A 4 -7.26 -52.73 56.40
CA LYS A 4 -7.97 -52.44 55.14
C LYS A 4 -7.00 -51.75 54.17
N ASN A 5 -6.84 -52.28 52.96
CA ASN A 5 -6.05 -51.64 51.90
C ASN A 5 -6.98 -51.10 50.80
N ASN A 6 -7.05 -49.76 50.73
CA ASN A 6 -7.62 -49.00 49.62
C ASN A 6 -6.68 -49.09 48.41
N LYS A 7 -7.23 -49.39 47.22
CA LYS A 7 -6.60 -49.03 45.95
C LYS A 7 -7.44 -47.92 45.31
N VAL A 8 -6.90 -46.71 45.39
CA VAL A 8 -7.40 -45.52 44.71
C VAL A 8 -7.08 -45.70 43.22
N ILE A 9 -8.11 -45.97 42.41
CA ILE A 9 -8.02 -45.92 40.94
C ILE A 9 -8.56 -44.54 40.55
N PHE A 10 -7.71 -43.53 40.64
CA PHE A 10 -7.93 -42.20 40.08
C PHE A 10 -6.59 -41.79 39.47
N SER A 11 -6.60 -41.21 38.26
CA SER A 11 -5.49 -40.47 37.64
C SER A 11 -4.92 -41.02 36.31
N THR A 12 -5.77 -41.32 35.33
CA THR A 12 -5.34 -41.27 33.91
C THR A 12 -6.41 -40.67 32.98
N THR A 13 -7.69 -40.94 33.22
CA THR A 13 -8.80 -40.46 32.36
C THR A 13 -9.08 -38.95 32.48
N LEU A 14 -8.78 -38.32 33.61
CA LEU A 14 -9.07 -36.90 33.85
C LEU A 14 -8.08 -35.94 33.16
N ILE A 15 -6.84 -36.39 32.94
CA ILE A 15 -5.76 -35.58 32.33
C ILE A 15 -5.95 -35.47 30.81
N LEU A 16 -6.47 -36.53 30.16
CA LEU A 16 -6.76 -36.47 28.71
C LEU A 16 -7.91 -35.50 28.40
N PHE A 17 -8.94 -35.45 29.26
CA PHE A 17 -10.08 -34.56 29.06
C PHE A 17 -9.74 -33.08 29.29
N SER A 18 -8.88 -32.78 30.28
CA SER A 18 -8.43 -31.41 30.53
C SER A 18 -7.47 -30.90 29.45
N VAL A 19 -6.60 -31.73 28.90
CA VAL A 19 -5.72 -31.37 27.77
C VAL A 19 -6.52 -31.11 26.49
N LEU A 20 -7.56 -31.91 26.22
CA LEU A 20 -8.46 -31.70 25.07
C LEU A 20 -9.35 -30.46 25.23
N PHE A 21 -9.82 -30.16 26.44
CA PHE A 21 -10.61 -28.95 26.71
C PHE A 21 -9.76 -27.68 26.62
N VAL A 22 -8.54 -27.69 27.16
CA VAL A 22 -7.58 -26.58 27.04
C VAL A 22 -7.13 -26.38 25.59
N GLY A 23 -6.88 -27.46 24.84
CA GLY A 23 -6.55 -27.37 23.42
C GLY A 23 -7.68 -26.77 22.57
N TYR A 24 -8.94 -27.08 22.92
CA TYR A 24 -10.12 -26.53 22.25
C TYR A 24 -10.36 -25.06 22.59
N THR A 25 -10.18 -24.64 23.86
CA THR A 25 -10.31 -23.23 24.25
C THR A 25 -9.21 -22.36 23.66
N VAL A 26 -7.96 -22.85 23.60
CA VAL A 26 -6.84 -22.14 22.96
C VAL A 26 -7.11 -21.96 21.46
N LYS A 27 -7.56 -23.00 20.75
CA LYS A 27 -7.83 -22.90 19.30
C LYS A 27 -8.91 -21.86 18.98
N LYS A 28 -9.97 -21.78 19.81
CA LYS A 28 -11.06 -20.81 19.66
C LYS A 28 -10.63 -19.36 19.93
N LEU A 29 -9.62 -19.14 20.79
CA LEU A 29 -9.11 -17.79 21.09
C LEU A 29 -8.24 -17.20 19.97
N PHE A 30 -7.67 -18.03 19.09
CA PHE A 30 -6.77 -17.57 18.01
C PHE A 30 -7.40 -17.59 16.60
N THR A 31 -8.62 -18.10 16.42
CA THR A 31 -9.27 -18.21 15.10
C THR A 31 -10.27 -17.11 14.77
N ASP A 32 -10.61 -16.24 15.72
CA ASP A 32 -11.72 -15.30 15.52
C ASP A 32 -11.18 -13.87 15.26
N ASN A 33 -11.15 -13.51 13.97
CA ASN A 33 -11.08 -12.15 13.42
C ASN A 33 -9.72 -11.43 13.42
N VAL A 34 -8.71 -11.97 12.72
CA VAL A 34 -7.69 -11.08 12.15
C VAL A 34 -8.35 -10.37 10.96
N PRO A 35 -8.57 -9.04 10.99
CA PRO A 35 -9.05 -8.33 9.83
C PRO A 35 -8.02 -8.53 8.71
N VAL A 36 -8.41 -9.25 7.67
CA VAL A 36 -7.65 -9.29 6.43
C VAL A 36 -7.79 -7.90 5.82
N VAL A 37 -6.83 -7.02 6.12
CA VAL A 37 -6.73 -5.72 5.45
C VAL A 37 -6.36 -6.04 4.01
N GLU A 38 -7.35 -5.97 3.12
CA GLU A 38 -7.12 -6.19 1.69
C GLU A 38 -6.17 -5.11 1.17
N ALA A 39 -5.13 -5.53 0.47
CA ALA A 39 -4.14 -4.64 -0.11
C ALA A 39 -4.82 -3.74 -1.16
N LYS A 40 -4.71 -2.42 -1.00
CA LYS A 40 -5.29 -1.48 -1.97
C LYS A 40 -4.61 -1.67 -3.33
N THR A 41 -5.41 -1.76 -4.38
CA THR A 41 -4.91 -1.94 -5.75
C THR A 41 -4.57 -0.57 -6.37
N ILE A 42 -3.39 -0.48 -6.98
CA ILE A 42 -2.93 0.69 -7.75
C ILE A 42 -2.53 0.24 -9.15
N THR A 43 -3.04 0.91 -10.17
CA THR A 43 -2.65 0.65 -11.57
C THR A 43 -1.59 1.65 -11.98
N VAL A 44 -0.45 1.18 -12.49
CA VAL A 44 0.65 2.03 -12.96
C VAL A 44 0.79 1.90 -14.48
N TYR A 45 0.57 2.99 -15.19
CA TYR A 45 0.83 3.12 -16.62
C TYR A 45 2.27 3.60 -16.84
N LYS A 46 3.08 2.84 -17.59
CA LYS A 46 4.48 3.21 -17.91
C LYS A 46 4.87 2.78 -19.32
N SER A 47 5.90 3.43 -19.87
CA SER A 47 6.56 2.92 -21.09
C SER A 47 7.45 1.71 -20.81
N GLN A 48 7.56 0.78 -21.77
CA GLN A 48 8.34 -0.45 -21.63
C GLN A 48 9.80 -0.18 -21.21
N THR A 49 10.39 0.90 -21.72
CA THR A 49 11.80 1.26 -21.55
C THR A 49 12.10 2.07 -20.28
N CYS A 50 11.09 2.51 -19.52
CA CYS A 50 11.32 3.27 -18.30
C CYS A 50 11.77 2.39 -17.13
N GLY A 51 13.07 2.41 -16.81
CA GLY A 51 13.68 1.65 -15.72
C GLY A 51 13.31 2.14 -14.33
N CYS A 52 13.36 3.45 -14.07
CA CYS A 52 13.02 4.03 -12.76
C CYS A 52 11.55 3.76 -12.37
N CYS A 53 10.63 3.75 -13.34
CA CYS A 53 9.24 3.36 -13.14
C CYS A 53 9.10 1.93 -12.56
N GLY A 54 9.97 1.00 -12.99
CA GLY A 54 10.00 -0.36 -12.44
C GLY A 54 10.45 -0.41 -10.98
N VAL A 55 11.40 0.45 -10.60
CA VAL A 55 11.83 0.58 -9.21
C VAL A 55 10.73 1.21 -8.35
N TYR A 56 10.00 2.19 -8.88
CA TYR A 56 8.84 2.78 -8.22
C TYR A 56 7.71 1.76 -8.00
N ILE A 57 7.40 0.92 -8.99
CA ILE A 57 6.46 -0.20 -8.84
C ILE A 57 6.89 -1.15 -7.71
N THR A 58 8.19 -1.45 -7.62
CA THR A 58 8.74 -2.28 -6.53
C THR A 58 8.59 -1.59 -5.17
N TYR A 59 8.84 -0.29 -5.11
CA TYR A 59 8.60 0.53 -3.92
C TYR A 59 7.14 0.46 -3.46
N LEU A 60 6.17 0.61 -4.36
CA LEU A 60 4.73 0.50 -4.04
C LEU A 60 4.37 -0.91 -3.52
N ARG A 61 4.85 -1.96 -4.18
CA ARG A 61 4.62 -3.36 -3.73
C ARG A 61 5.18 -3.61 -2.33
N ASN A 62 6.40 -3.14 -2.06
CA ASN A 62 7.04 -3.27 -0.75
C ASN A 62 6.30 -2.48 0.36
N ARG A 63 5.42 -1.56 -0.01
CA ARG A 63 4.57 -0.79 0.90
C ARG A 63 3.14 -1.34 1.02
N GLY A 64 2.89 -2.53 0.48
CA GLY A 64 1.65 -3.27 0.68
C GLY A 64 0.55 -2.96 -0.33
N PHE A 65 0.86 -2.30 -1.44
CA PHE A 65 -0.09 -2.15 -2.54
C PHE A 65 -0.07 -3.37 -3.46
N ASN A 66 -1.25 -3.76 -3.94
CA ASN A 66 -1.36 -4.65 -5.07
C ASN A 66 -1.17 -3.82 -6.36
N VAL A 67 -0.03 -3.97 -7.04
CA VAL A 67 0.30 -3.11 -8.19
C VAL A 67 0.01 -3.82 -9.51
N ASN A 68 -1.03 -3.37 -10.21
CA ASN A 68 -1.26 -3.69 -11.62
C ASN A 68 -0.37 -2.80 -12.50
N VAL A 69 0.22 -3.37 -13.55
CA VAL A 69 1.15 -2.65 -14.43
C VAL A 69 0.63 -2.72 -15.85
N GLU A 70 0.34 -1.56 -16.43
CA GLU A 70 -0.08 -1.42 -17.81
C GLU A 70 1.06 -0.78 -18.59
N THR A 71 1.59 -1.51 -19.58
CA THR A 71 2.66 -0.99 -20.43
C THR A 71 2.05 -0.29 -21.62
N MET A 72 2.46 0.96 -21.84
CA MET A 72 1.94 1.83 -22.88
C MET A 72 3.01 2.15 -23.91
N ASP A 73 2.64 2.12 -25.19
CA ASP A 73 3.47 2.64 -26.28
C ASP A 73 3.45 4.17 -26.33
N ASP A 74 2.29 4.76 -25.99
CA ASP A 74 2.06 6.20 -25.94
C ASP A 74 1.60 6.62 -24.53
N MET A 75 2.53 7.22 -23.77
CA MET A 75 2.22 7.77 -22.45
C MET A 75 1.49 9.10 -22.52
N ASP A 76 1.62 9.86 -23.61
CA ASP A 76 0.97 11.16 -23.76
C ASP A 76 -0.55 10.98 -23.85
N ALA A 77 -1.00 9.91 -24.50
CA ALA A 77 -2.41 9.51 -24.51
C ALA A 77 -2.97 9.27 -23.10
N ILE A 78 -2.21 8.63 -22.20
CA ILE A 78 -2.62 8.43 -20.80
C ILE A 78 -2.66 9.76 -20.05
N LYS A 79 -1.64 10.60 -20.18
CA LYS A 79 -1.59 11.89 -19.49
C LYS A 79 -2.73 12.81 -19.93
N LYS A 80 -3.03 12.83 -21.22
CA LYS A 80 -4.17 13.55 -21.79
C LYS A 80 -5.51 12.98 -21.30
N LYS A 81 -5.64 11.66 -21.22
CA LYS A 81 -6.86 11.01 -20.72
C LYS A 81 -7.19 11.42 -19.28
N TYR A 82 -6.18 11.68 -18.46
CA TYR A 82 -6.33 12.09 -17.06
C TYR A 82 -6.09 13.60 -16.84
N ASP A 83 -6.14 14.39 -17.92
CA ASP A 83 -6.01 15.85 -17.91
C ASP A 83 -4.79 16.36 -17.12
N ILE A 84 -3.65 15.68 -17.25
CA ILE A 84 -2.42 16.05 -16.54
C ILE A 84 -1.73 17.21 -17.28
N PRO A 85 -1.63 18.40 -16.67
CA PRO A 85 -0.98 19.56 -17.27
C PRO A 85 0.49 19.29 -17.59
N GLU A 86 0.98 19.83 -18.69
CA GLU A 86 2.35 19.61 -19.19
C GLU A 86 3.43 19.89 -18.13
N ASP A 87 3.28 20.98 -17.37
CA ASP A 87 4.21 21.40 -16.31
C ASP A 87 4.04 20.60 -15.00
N LYS A 88 3.23 19.54 -15.02
CA LYS A 88 3.01 18.60 -13.90
C LYS A 88 3.30 17.16 -14.28
N GLN A 89 3.71 16.89 -15.52
CA GLN A 89 3.96 15.54 -16.00
C GLN A 89 5.28 14.96 -15.47
N SER A 90 5.32 13.63 -15.43
CA SER A 90 6.47 12.80 -15.10
C SER A 90 6.55 11.59 -16.05
N CYS A 91 7.35 10.58 -15.74
CA CYS A 91 7.58 9.43 -16.61
C CYS A 91 6.46 8.37 -16.59
N HIS A 92 5.60 8.35 -15.57
CA HIS A 92 4.51 7.39 -15.42
C HIS A 92 3.33 7.99 -14.66
N THR A 93 2.17 7.37 -14.83
CA THR A 93 0.92 7.80 -14.20
C THR A 93 0.32 6.61 -13.46
N SER A 94 -0.05 6.80 -12.20
CA SER A 94 -0.69 5.77 -11.38
C SER A 94 -2.12 6.16 -11.04
N ILE A 95 -3.03 5.19 -10.99
CA ILE A 95 -4.43 5.37 -10.61
C ILE A 95 -4.74 4.51 -9.40
N ILE A 96 -5.27 5.14 -8.36
CA ILE A 96 -5.65 4.49 -7.12
C ILE A 96 -6.96 5.08 -6.62
N ASP A 97 -7.96 4.20 -6.41
CA ASP A 97 -9.36 4.61 -6.33
C ASP A 97 -9.72 5.54 -7.50
N ASP A 98 -10.22 6.74 -7.21
CA ASP A 98 -10.58 7.77 -8.18
C ASP A 98 -9.47 8.83 -8.36
N TYR A 99 -8.30 8.63 -7.75
CA TYR A 99 -7.20 9.60 -7.77
C TYR A 99 -6.09 9.24 -8.76
N VAL A 100 -5.59 10.28 -9.42
CA VAL A 100 -4.36 10.27 -10.22
C VAL A 100 -3.16 10.51 -9.30
N VAL A 101 -2.09 9.73 -9.48
CA VAL A 101 -0.78 9.94 -8.85
C VAL A 101 0.26 9.98 -9.95
N GLU A 102 0.72 11.19 -10.29
CA GLU A 102 1.65 11.44 -11.39
C GLU A 102 3.10 11.49 -10.89
N GLY A 103 3.92 10.60 -11.44
CA GLY A 103 5.35 10.53 -11.15
C GLY A 103 5.74 9.84 -9.86
N HIS A 104 6.99 10.09 -9.44
CA HIS A 104 7.66 9.43 -8.32
C HIS A 104 7.20 9.94 -6.94
N VAL A 105 5.89 10.00 -6.71
CA VAL A 105 5.29 10.58 -5.50
C VAL A 105 5.61 9.71 -4.27
N PRO A 106 6.13 10.28 -3.17
CA PRO A 106 6.32 9.54 -1.92
C PRO A 106 5.01 9.04 -1.31
N LEU A 107 5.05 7.87 -0.69
CA LEU A 107 3.88 7.26 -0.05
C LEU A 107 3.24 8.16 0.99
N GLU A 108 4.02 9.00 1.66
CA GLU A 108 3.55 9.97 2.64
C GLU A 108 2.51 10.92 2.03
N ALA A 109 2.72 11.36 0.77
CA ALA A 109 1.75 12.21 0.07
C ALA A 109 0.55 11.41 -0.44
N ILE A 110 0.76 10.18 -0.94
CA ILE A 110 -0.33 9.30 -1.40
C ILE A 110 -1.28 8.98 -0.23
N ASN A 111 -0.75 8.57 0.92
CA ASN A 111 -1.56 8.27 2.10
C ASN A 111 -2.30 9.50 2.60
N LYS A 112 -1.64 10.67 2.67
CA LYS A 112 -2.30 11.93 3.04
C LYS A 112 -3.50 12.22 2.13
N MET A 113 -3.37 12.05 0.81
CA MET A 113 -4.48 12.23 -0.14
C MET A 113 -5.59 11.21 0.09
N LEU A 114 -5.26 9.93 0.28
CA LEU A 114 -6.25 8.87 0.53
C LEU A 114 -6.99 9.01 1.87
N ASP A 115 -6.32 9.56 2.88
CA ASP A 115 -6.86 9.78 4.21
C ASP A 115 -7.77 11.02 4.25
N GLU A 116 -7.31 12.13 3.65
CA GLU A 116 -8.06 13.40 3.65
C GLU A 116 -9.18 13.46 2.61
N LYS A 117 -9.06 12.68 1.54
CA LYS A 117 -9.98 12.63 0.40
C LYS A 117 -10.39 14.03 -0.12
N PRO A 118 -9.42 14.90 -0.45
CA PRO A 118 -9.71 16.23 -0.97
C PRO A 118 -10.47 16.18 -2.30
N THR A 119 -11.24 17.22 -2.59
CA THR A 119 -11.93 17.42 -3.88
C THR A 119 -10.95 17.87 -4.96
N ILE A 120 -10.08 16.96 -5.39
CA ILE A 120 -9.09 17.11 -6.46
C ILE A 120 -9.08 15.83 -7.29
N ASN A 121 -8.55 15.88 -8.51
CA ASN A 121 -8.41 14.71 -9.38
C ASN A 121 -7.20 13.85 -9.00
N GLY A 122 -6.20 14.43 -8.33
CA GLY A 122 -4.99 13.70 -7.97
C GLY A 122 -3.87 14.58 -7.46
N ILE A 123 -2.67 14.01 -7.42
CA ILE A 123 -1.43 14.69 -7.04
C ILE A 123 -0.29 14.36 -8.00
N ALA A 124 0.65 15.30 -8.15
CA ALA A 124 1.78 15.16 -9.04
C ALA A 124 3.09 15.54 -8.35
N LEU A 125 4.13 14.73 -8.58
CA LEU A 125 5.53 15.13 -8.42
C LEU A 125 6.12 15.28 -9.84
N PRO A 126 6.24 16.51 -10.36
CA PRO A 126 6.69 16.74 -11.72
C PRO A 126 8.13 16.29 -11.95
N ASP A 127 8.47 16.06 -13.21
CA ASP A 127 9.78 15.59 -13.67
C ASP A 127 10.19 14.27 -13.01
N MET A 128 11.47 14.11 -12.68
CA MET A 128 12.01 12.91 -12.05
C MET A 128 13.12 13.31 -11.06
N PRO A 129 12.78 13.98 -9.94
CA PRO A 129 13.79 14.50 -9.02
C PRO A 129 14.59 13.38 -8.35
N ALA A 130 15.90 13.58 -8.23
CA ALA A 130 16.81 12.61 -7.60
C ALA A 130 16.42 12.33 -6.14
N GLY A 131 16.55 11.07 -5.72
CA GLY A 131 16.19 10.59 -4.40
C GLY A 131 14.68 10.48 -4.12
N SER A 132 13.81 10.80 -5.08
CA SER A 132 12.41 10.41 -5.01
C SER A 132 12.29 8.88 -5.14
N PRO A 133 11.21 8.25 -4.63
CA PRO A 133 11.07 6.79 -4.69
C PRO A 133 11.24 6.25 -6.10
N GLY A 134 12.16 5.31 -6.32
CA GLY A 134 12.45 4.77 -7.64
C GLY A 134 13.46 5.56 -8.48
N MET A 135 13.77 6.80 -8.11
CA MET A 135 14.86 7.58 -8.69
C MET A 135 16.17 7.37 -7.93
N PRO A 136 17.32 7.29 -8.61
CA PRO A 136 18.63 7.18 -7.97
C PRO A 136 19.05 8.50 -7.32
N GLY A 137 20.16 8.45 -6.59
CA GLY A 137 20.77 9.61 -5.96
C GLY A 137 20.15 9.99 -4.62
N ASN A 138 20.65 11.09 -4.06
CA ASN A 138 20.19 11.61 -2.77
C ASN A 138 19.19 12.74 -2.98
N LYS A 139 18.17 12.78 -2.13
CA LYS A 139 17.18 13.86 -2.09
C LYS A 139 17.86 15.22 -1.92
N GLN A 140 17.61 16.14 -2.86
CA GLN A 140 18.12 17.50 -2.83
C GLN A 140 16.97 18.47 -2.49
N GLY A 141 16.81 18.80 -1.20
CA GLY A 141 15.74 19.68 -0.74
C GLY A 141 14.37 18.99 -0.65
N LEU A 142 13.31 19.80 -0.54
CA LEU A 142 11.95 19.28 -0.42
C LEU A 142 11.36 18.91 -1.79
N PHE A 143 10.65 17.80 -1.84
CA PHE A 143 9.76 17.49 -2.96
C PHE A 143 8.51 18.34 -2.82
N THR A 144 8.18 19.10 -3.86
CA THR A 144 6.93 19.85 -3.91
C THR A 144 5.91 19.04 -4.70
N ILE A 145 4.87 18.57 -4.02
CA ILE A 145 3.79 17.81 -4.59
C ILE A 145 2.64 18.78 -4.85
N TYR A 146 2.11 18.77 -6.06
CA TYR A 146 1.01 19.63 -6.49
C TYR A 146 -0.29 18.84 -6.51
N SER A 147 -1.43 19.49 -6.24
CA SER A 147 -2.71 18.90 -6.58
C SER A 147 -2.96 18.99 -8.08
N LEU A 148 -3.75 18.07 -8.60
CA LEU A 148 -4.33 18.12 -9.93
C LEU A 148 -5.82 18.43 -9.76
N ASP A 149 -6.26 19.59 -10.24
CA ASP A 149 -7.66 20.01 -10.12
C ASP A 149 -8.23 20.47 -11.47
N GLU A 150 -9.56 20.47 -11.59
CA GLU A 150 -10.26 20.88 -12.83
C GLU A 150 -9.99 22.34 -13.23
N THR A 151 -9.62 23.19 -12.26
CA THR A 151 -9.31 24.60 -12.52
C THR A 151 -7.91 24.80 -13.09
N GLN A 152 -7.10 23.74 -13.13
CA GLN A 152 -5.70 23.73 -13.55
C GLN A 152 -4.82 24.76 -12.83
N ASN A 153 -5.27 25.26 -11.66
CA ASN A 153 -4.46 26.12 -10.80
C ASN A 153 -3.36 25.31 -10.10
N ASN A 154 -3.62 24.02 -9.86
CA ASN A 154 -2.68 23.02 -9.36
C ASN A 154 -1.80 23.53 -8.22
N PRO A 155 -2.40 24.02 -7.11
CA PRO A 155 -1.64 24.53 -5.97
C PRO A 155 -0.77 23.45 -5.34
N VAL A 156 0.16 23.89 -4.48
CA VAL A 156 0.98 22.97 -3.68
C VAL A 156 0.07 22.20 -2.73
N PHE A 157 0.05 20.87 -2.86
CA PHE A 157 -0.65 19.96 -1.97
C PHE A 157 0.16 19.69 -0.70
N THR A 158 1.45 19.40 -0.84
CA THR A 158 2.37 19.24 0.29
C THR A 158 3.82 19.43 -0.14
N LYS A 159 4.69 19.66 0.85
CA LYS A 159 6.14 19.62 0.67
C LYS A 159 6.72 18.57 1.61
N LEU A 160 7.52 17.65 1.07
CA LEU A 160 8.13 16.55 1.81
C LEU A 160 9.63 16.65 1.79
#